data_AF-A0A4Q1AX40-F1
#
_entry.id   AF-A0A4Q1AX40-F1
#
_cell.length_a   1.000
_cell.length_b   1.000
_cell.length_c   1.000
_cell.angle_alpha   90.00
_cell.angle_beta   90.00
_cell.angle_gamma   90.00
#
_symmetry.space_group_name_H-M   'P 1'
#
loop_
_entity.id
_entity.type
_entity.pdbx_description
1 polymer ?
#
loop_
_entity_poly.entity_id
_entity_poly.type
_entity_poly.pdbx_seq_one_letter_code
_entity_poly.pdbx_strand_id
1 'polypeptide(L)'
;MDFMHEKQLRIRYIRVLEKFFTRTVSLLKLENFDKNLFKERTVKNYEDIKKVKSVELNSQYLSQLIAFINKTLQYAENSSETFENERNTLLKEANLLQKEKKRNTYKKDKHKRAKFDDGY
;
A
#
# COMPACT_ATOMS: atom_id res chain seq x y z
N MET A 1 -9.32 -8.23 -25.27
CA MET A 1 -8.03 -8.11 -24.55
C MET A 1 -7.72 -9.50 -24.02
N ASP A 2 -6.52 -10.04 -24.22
CA ASP A 2 -6.18 -11.40 -23.75
C ASP A 2 -6.13 -11.44 -22.21
N PHE A 3 -6.67 -12.50 -21.60
CA PHE A 3 -6.67 -12.74 -20.16
C PHE A 3 -5.28 -12.64 -19.54
N MET A 4 -4.25 -13.11 -20.26
CA MET A 4 -2.86 -13.00 -19.79
C MET A 4 -2.41 -11.54 -19.69
N HIS A 5 -2.87 -10.68 -20.60
CA HIS A 5 -2.56 -9.25 -20.57
C HIS A 5 -3.23 -8.54 -19.38
N GLU A 6 -4.50 -8.84 -19.10
CA GLU A 6 -5.23 -8.27 -17.96
C GLU A 6 -4.61 -8.65 -16.61
N LYS A 7 -4.21 -9.92 -16.47
CA LYS A 7 -3.51 -10.41 -15.28
C LYS A 7 -2.17 -9.68 -15.08
N GLN A 8 -1.40 -9.47 -16.15
CA GLN A 8 -0.14 -8.75 -16.08
C GLN A 8 -0.33 -7.27 -15.69
N LEU A 9 -1.32 -6.59 -16.26
CA LEU A 9 -1.67 -5.22 -15.89
C LEU A 9 -2.04 -5.12 -14.41
N ARG A 10 -2.88 -6.05 -13.92
CA ARG A 10 -3.27 -6.10 -12.51
C ARG A 10 -2.08 -6.32 -11.58
N ILE A 11 -1.17 -7.24 -11.91
CA ILE A 11 0.04 -7.50 -11.12
C ILE A 11 0.93 -6.24 -11.09
N ARG A 12 1.11 -5.57 -12.24
CA ARG A 12 1.93 -4.36 -12.33
C ARG A 12 1.34 -3.23 -11.49
N TYR A 13 0.02 -3.03 -11.56
CA TYR A 13 -0.66 -2.02 -10.76
C TYR A 13 -0.52 -2.29 -9.25
N ILE A 14 -0.80 -3.52 -8.80
CA ILE A 14 -0.62 -3.89 -7.38
C ILE A 14 0.83 -3.65 -6.92
N ARG A 15 1.82 -4.01 -7.74
CA ARG A 15 3.25 -3.82 -7.40
C ARG A 15 3.60 -2.36 -7.15
N VAL A 16 3.12 -1.42 -7.98
CA VAL A 16 3.45 0.00 -7.77
C VAL A 16 2.72 0.59 -6.56
N LEU A 17 1.49 0.14 -6.26
CA LEU A 17 0.78 0.53 -5.03
C LEU A 17 1.53 0.07 -3.77
N GLU A 18 1.97 -1.20 -3.74
CA GLU A 18 2.76 -1.78 -2.65
C GLU A 18 4.12 -1.09 -2.48
N LYS A 19 4.77 -0.75 -3.60
CA LYS A 19 6.04 -0.03 -3.63
C LYS A 19 5.89 1.38 -3.04
N PHE A 20 4.85 2.11 -3.44
CA PHE A 20 4.53 3.41 -2.84
C PHE A 20 4.35 3.29 -1.33
N PHE A 21 3.48 2.37 -0.89
CA PHE A 21 3.22 2.16 0.53
C PHE A 21 4.49 1.88 1.34
N THR A 22 5.33 0.97 0.85
CA THR A 22 6.58 0.61 1.54
C THR A 22 7.52 1.81 1.70
N ARG A 23 7.68 2.62 0.64
CA ARG A 23 8.53 3.82 0.67
C ARG A 23 7.96 4.90 1.60
N THR A 24 6.65 5.15 1.52
CA THR A 24 5.96 6.13 2.37
C THR A 24 6.07 5.76 3.85
N VAL A 25 5.83 4.50 4.22
CA VAL A 25 5.98 4.04 5.60
C VAL A 25 7.41 4.17 6.09
N SER A 26 8.39 3.92 5.23
CA SER A 26 9.81 4.08 5.59
C SER A 26 10.13 5.54 5.92
N LEU A 27 9.63 6.49 5.12
CA LEU A 27 9.80 7.93 5.38
C LEU A 27 9.10 8.37 6.67
N LEU A 28 7.87 7.92 6.90
CA LEU A 28 7.11 8.25 8.12
C LEU A 28 7.82 7.76 9.39
N LYS A 29 8.61 6.69 9.32
CA LYS A 29 9.30 6.10 10.47
C LYS A 29 10.70 6.65 10.74
N LEU A 30 11.20 7.57 9.92
CA LEU A 30 12.48 8.21 10.19
C LEU A 30 12.45 8.92 11.54
N GLU A 31 13.51 8.77 12.33
CA GLU A 31 13.67 9.43 13.63
C GLU A 31 13.75 10.96 13.45
N ASN A 32 14.52 11.39 12.45
CA ASN A 32 14.62 12.78 11.99
C ASN A 32 13.60 13.07 10.88
N PHE A 33 12.31 12.81 11.13
CA PHE A 33 11.26 13.04 10.15
C PHE A 33 11.28 14.48 9.62
N ASP A 34 11.43 14.62 8.30
CA ASP A 34 11.36 15.90 7.59
C ASP A 34 10.09 15.93 6.73
N LYS A 35 9.19 16.84 7.09
CA LYS A 35 7.92 17.06 6.40
C LYS A 35 8.10 17.45 4.93
N ASN A 36 9.05 18.32 4.60
CA ASN A 36 9.26 18.81 3.24
C ASN A 36 9.83 17.71 2.36
N LEU A 37 10.81 16.97 2.88
CA LEU A 37 11.33 15.78 2.23
C LEU A 37 10.24 14.72 2.03
N PHE A 38 9.39 14.51 3.04
CA PHE A 38 8.26 13.60 2.94
C PHE A 38 7.31 13.98 1.80
N LYS A 39 6.96 15.27 1.68
CA LYS A 39 6.10 15.78 0.60
C LYS A 39 6.72 15.56 -0.77
N GLU A 40 7.98 15.98 -0.95
CA GLU A 40 8.72 15.82 -2.21
C GLU A 40 8.75 14.34 -2.63
N ARG A 41 9.11 13.45 -1.70
CA ARG A 41 9.22 12.02 -1.97
C ARG A 41 7.86 11.37 -2.19
N THR A 42 6.80 11.85 -1.54
CA THR A 42 5.43 11.37 -1.76
C THR A 42 5.01 11.61 -3.21
N VAL A 43 5.19 12.83 -3.72
CA VAL A 43 4.87 13.16 -5.12
C VAL A 43 5.73 12.32 -6.07
N LYS A 44 7.04 12.26 -5.84
CA LYS A 44 7.96 11.48 -6.69
C LYS A 44 7.63 9.99 -6.72
N ASN A 45 7.22 9.41 -5.59
CA ASN A 45 6.83 8.01 -5.52
C ASN A 45 5.50 7.74 -6.24
N TYR A 46 4.59 8.73 -6.27
CA TYR A 46 3.30 8.60 -6.94
C TYR A 46 3.43 8.55 -8.47
N GLU A 47 4.50 9.13 -9.04
CA GLU A 47 4.77 9.07 -10.48
C GLU A 47 4.88 7.64 -11.02
N ASP A 48 5.35 6.68 -10.21
CA ASP A 48 5.38 5.26 -10.61
C ASP A 48 3.96 4.69 -10.79
N ILE A 49 2.98 5.18 -10.02
CA ILE A 49 1.58 4.77 -10.13
C ILE A 49 0.93 5.40 -11.36
N LYS A 50 1.21 6.67 -11.67
CA LYS A 50 0.69 7.36 -12.87
C LYS A 50 1.11 6.69 -14.19
N LYS A 51 2.28 6.04 -14.20
CA LYS A 51 2.83 5.37 -15.40
C LYS A 51 2.18 4.04 -15.73
N VAL A 52 1.30 3.51 -14.89
CA VAL A 52 0.66 2.21 -15.11
C VAL A 52 -0.85 2.36 -15.23
N LYS A 53 -1.46 1.51 -16.06
CA LYS A 53 -2.92 1.48 -16.20
C LYS A 53 -3.55 1.06 -14.86
N SER A 54 -4.38 1.94 -14.30
CA SER A 54 -5.23 1.60 -13.15
C SER A 54 -6.21 0.50 -13.54
N VAL A 55 -6.44 -0.45 -12.65
CA VAL A 55 -7.42 -1.52 -12.81
C VAL A 55 -8.24 -1.65 -11.54
N GLU A 56 -9.46 -2.18 -11.67
CA GLU A 56 -10.32 -2.41 -10.52
C GLU A 56 -9.72 -3.48 -9.59
N LEU A 57 -9.70 -3.17 -8.28
CA LEU A 57 -9.22 -4.06 -7.23
C LEU A 57 -10.32 -4.23 -6.17
N ASN A 58 -10.72 -5.49 -5.99
CA ASN A 58 -11.92 -5.89 -5.23
C ASN A 58 -11.58 -6.49 -3.85
N SER A 59 -10.28 -6.62 -3.53
CA SER A 59 -9.83 -7.11 -2.23
C SER A 59 -9.87 -5.99 -1.20
N GLN A 60 -10.46 -6.21 -0.03
CA GLN A 60 -10.50 -5.25 1.08
C GLN A 60 -9.14 -4.60 1.36
N TYR A 61 -8.08 -5.41 1.43
CA TYR A 61 -6.70 -4.91 1.59
C TYR A 61 -6.27 -3.92 0.51
N LEU A 62 -6.56 -4.22 -0.76
CA LEU A 62 -6.14 -3.37 -1.88
C LEU A 62 -6.96 -2.08 -1.94
N SER A 63 -8.25 -2.14 -1.59
CA SER A 63 -9.10 -0.95 -1.46
C SER A 63 -8.60 -0.04 -0.32
N GLN A 64 -8.23 -0.62 0.83
CA GLN A 64 -7.62 0.13 1.94
C GLN A 64 -6.24 0.70 1.57
N LEU A 65 -5.45 -0.04 0.78
CA LEU A 65 -4.16 0.43 0.28
C LEU A 65 -4.32 1.67 -0.62
N ILE A 66 -5.30 1.66 -1.53
CA ILE A 66 -5.62 2.83 -2.37
C ILE A 66 -6.10 4.00 -1.49
N ALA A 67 -6.96 3.75 -0.50
CA ALA A 67 -7.43 4.78 0.41
C ALA A 67 -6.28 5.44 1.20
N PHE A 68 -5.33 4.63 1.68
CA PHE A 68 -4.12 5.12 2.34
C PHE A 68 -3.27 6.00 1.40
N ILE A 69 -3.09 5.59 0.14
CA ILE A 69 -2.33 6.36 -0.86
C ILE A 69 -3.00 7.71 -1.10
N ASN A 70 -4.32 7.73 -1.32
CA ASN A 70 -5.07 8.97 -1.54
C ASN A 70 -4.98 9.91 -0.33
N LYS A 71 -5.10 9.38 0.89
CA LYS A 71 -4.92 10.16 2.12
C LYS A 71 -3.50 10.72 2.26
N THR A 72 -2.49 9.91 1.92
CA THR A 72 -1.09 10.34 1.91
C THR A 72 -0.89 11.52 0.97
N LEU A 73 -1.47 11.48 -0.24
CA LEU A 73 -1.42 12.57 -1.21
C LEU A 73 -2.14 13.82 -0.68
N GLN A 74 -3.34 13.64 -0.12
CA GLN A 74 -4.12 14.74 0.47
C GLN A 74 -3.34 15.43 1.59
N TYR A 75 -2.68 14.69 2.48
CA TYR A 75 -1.85 15.29 3.53
C TYR A 75 -0.57 15.91 2.99
N ALA A 76 0.02 15.36 1.93
CA ALA A 76 1.18 15.99 1.31
C ALA A 76 0.83 17.37 0.70
N GLU A 77 -0.34 17.49 0.09
CA GLU A 77 -0.86 18.73 -0.47
C GLU A 77 -1.36 19.69 0.62
N ASN A 78 -2.24 19.21 1.49
CA ASN A 78 -2.98 19.99 2.49
C ASN A 78 -2.63 19.52 3.91
N SER A 79 -1.41 19.86 4.36
CA SER A 79 -0.96 19.55 5.71
C SER A 79 -1.10 20.72 6.67
N SER A 80 -1.32 20.42 7.95
CA SER A 80 -0.99 21.30 9.08
C SER A 80 0.48 21.74 9.05
N GLU A 81 0.81 22.75 9.86
CA GLU A 81 2.18 23.27 9.96
C GLU A 81 3.17 22.22 10.46
N THR A 82 2.80 21.45 11.50
CA THR A 82 3.71 20.49 12.15
C THR A 82 3.68 19.10 11.54
N PHE A 83 2.60 18.70 10.85
CA PHE A 83 2.39 17.37 10.26
C PHE A 83 2.31 16.21 11.28
N GLU A 84 2.30 16.49 12.60
CA GLU A 84 2.37 15.44 13.62
C GLU A 84 1.12 14.55 13.63
N ASN A 85 -0.07 15.16 13.54
CA ASN A 85 -1.34 14.44 13.53
C ASN A 85 -1.51 13.61 12.26
N GLU A 86 -1.12 14.15 11.11
CA GLU A 86 -1.11 13.46 9.83
C GLU A 86 -0.16 12.27 9.88
N ARG A 87 1.06 12.46 10.38
CA ARG A 87 2.05 11.40 10.54
C ARG A 87 1.53 10.27 11.44
N ASN A 88 0.97 10.62 12.60
CA ASN A 88 0.40 9.65 13.54
C ASN A 88 -0.77 8.87 12.92
N THR A 89 -1.65 9.56 12.18
CA THR A 89 -2.76 8.96 11.46
C THR A 89 -2.28 7.97 10.40
N LEU A 90 -1.33 8.39 9.55
CA LEU A 90 -0.75 7.55 8.51
C LEU A 90 -0.03 6.34 9.10
N LEU A 91 0.74 6.50 10.18
CA LEU A 91 1.40 5.38 10.85
C LEU A 91 0.40 4.38 11.45
N LYS A 92 -0.70 4.86 12.04
CA LYS A 92 -1.78 4.01 12.56
C LYS A 92 -2.43 3.19 11.43
N GLU A 93 -2.75 3.83 10.31
CA GLU A 93 -3.33 3.14 9.14
C GLU A 93 -2.37 2.15 8.51
N ALA A 94 -1.09 2.52 8.39
CA ALA A 94 -0.06 1.62 7.88
C ALA A 94 0.06 0.35 8.74
N ASN A 95 -0.01 0.49 10.07
CA ASN A 95 0.00 -0.66 10.98
C ASN A 95 -1.23 -1.55 10.79
N LEU A 96 -2.42 -0.97 10.57
CA LEU A 96 -3.64 -1.73 10.27
C LEU A 96 -3.53 -2.48 8.94
N LEU A 97 -3.03 -1.83 7.89
CA LEU A 97 -2.79 -2.44 6.58
C LEU A 97 -1.79 -3.60 6.67
N GLN A 98 -0.71 -3.44 7.44
CA GLN A 98 0.26 -4.52 7.65
C GLN A 98 -0.36 -5.72 8.39
N LYS A 99 -1.22 -5.47 9.39
CA LYS A 99 -1.98 -6.54 10.07
C LYS A 99 -2.94 -7.25 9.11
N GLU A 100 -3.64 -6.48 8.27
CA GLU A 100 -4.54 -7.01 7.24
C GLU A 100 -3.80 -7.92 6.25
N LYS A 101 -2.66 -7.45 5.72
CA LYS A 101 -1.81 -8.21 4.80
C LYS A 101 -1.33 -9.52 5.41
N LYS A 102 -0.89 -9.49 6.67
CA LYS A 102 -0.46 -10.69 7.41
C LYS A 102 -1.60 -11.68 7.56
N ARG A 103 -2.78 -11.21 7.97
CA ARG A 103 -3.98 -12.06 8.10
C ARG A 103 -4.36 -12.75 6.80
N ASN A 104 -4.34 -12.01 5.68
CA ASN A 104 -4.67 -12.56 4.36
C ASN A 104 -3.63 -13.56 3.86
N THR A 105 -2.36 -13.37 4.21
CA THR A 105 -1.28 -14.33 3.89
C THR A 105 -1.41 -15.60 4.73
N TYR A 106 -1.60 -15.46 6.04
CA TYR A 106 -1.76 -16.59 6.95
C TYR A 106 -2.97 -17.47 6.61
N LYS A 107 -4.13 -16.87 6.32
CA LYS A 107 -5.32 -17.62 5.87
C LYS A 107 -5.00 -18.45 4.63
N LYS A 108 -4.33 -17.87 3.63
CA LYS A 108 -3.94 -18.58 2.40
C LYS A 108 -3.01 -19.76 2.68
N ASP A 109 -2.01 -19.59 3.54
CA ASP A 109 -1.07 -20.65 3.86
C ASP A 109 -1.73 -21.80 4.64
N LYS A 110 -2.64 -21.49 5.57
CA LYS A 110 -3.44 -22.50 6.26
C LYS A 110 -4.29 -23.34 5.29
N HIS A 111 -4.98 -22.70 4.33
CA HIS A 111 -5.80 -23.41 3.35
C HIS A 111 -4.98 -24.25 2.36
N LYS A 112 -3.72 -23.86 2.09
CA LYS A 112 -2.80 -24.70 1.29
C LYS A 112 -2.37 -25.95 2.05
N ARG A 113 -2.05 -25.83 3.34
CA ARG A 113 -1.61 -26.96 4.18
C ARG A 113 -2.73 -27.97 4.45
N ALA A 114 -3.98 -27.52 4.57
CA ALA A 114 -5.14 -28.39 4.77
C ALA A 114 -5.49 -29.28 3.55
N LYS A 115 -4.83 -29.09 2.40
CA LYS A 115 -5.02 -29.93 1.19
C LYS A 115 -3.99 -31.06 1.04
N PHE A 116 -3.08 -31.21 2.00
CA PHE A 116 -2.03 -32.25 1.99
C PHE A 116 -2.12 -33.17 3.22
N ASP A 117 -3.30 -33.27 3.84
CA ASP A 117 -3.58 -34.30 4.84
C ASP A 117 -4.16 -35.53 4.11
N ASP A 118 -3.33 -36.10 3.25
CA ASP A 118 -3.62 -37.33 2.53
C ASP A 118 -3.29 -38.46 3.52
N GLY A 119 -4.30 -38.85 4.30
CA GLY A 119 -4.19 -39.82 5.39
C GLY A 119 -3.35 -41.04 5.00
N TYR A 120 -2.34 -41.31 5.84
CA TYR A 120 -1.61 -42.58 5.88
C TYR A 120 -2.38 -43.60 6.72
#